data_AF-A0A3A2ZT92-F1
#
_entry.id   AF-A0A3A2ZT92-F1
#
_cell.length_a   1.000
_cell.length_b   1.000
_cell.length_c   1.000
_cell.angle_alpha   90.00
_cell.angle_beta   90.00
_cell.angle_gamma   90.00
#
_symmetry.space_group_name_H-M   'P 1'
#
loop_
_entity.id
_entity.type
_entity.pdbx_description
1 polymer ?
#
loop_
_entity_poly.entity_id
_entity_poly.type
_entity_poly.pdbx_seq_one_letter_code
_entity_poly.pdbx_strand_id
1 'polypeptide(L)'
;MDFVNPPNQLYRMLDRIPHMRKSSSSNLPFGSLTELSMLKLCEDEYVPDTLPFLKLPALRKFSGINLIERSPIRDSDSVSEDEDFEENINEETIDEELAELRAEAAANGEGVQDQGFPLLNDNSGETGSESLGQSAEEDNDNQEDQPLESSRESSPDEDDEDNNWTGFSTVTHLHFRRSNSEINFSRHIRACAKLESFIFEFYNTFLCRQFYPKKLHKALYQHRGTLQELTIVEDEDNRGALDKPELMPSLSEFSALKSLRIRGEILCGRDAMVFPSLADRLPSSLESLYITETEDFNHLLFVDQLAGVASSAHTKFPCLKKVTLEDQSHKYEYRFSSIGVYRYLMPPRPLPSSLIEMCQKAGIEFRLVQVSDFPKLGRNFS
;
A
#
# COMPACT_ATOMS: atom_id res chain seq x y z
N MET A 1 35.10 -3.54 -16.59
CA MET A 1 34.97 -4.40 -15.41
C MET A 1 33.75 -5.25 -15.66
N ASP A 2 33.94 -6.53 -15.95
CA ASP A 2 32.82 -7.44 -16.23
C ASP A 2 32.14 -7.77 -14.90
N PHE A 3 30.89 -7.36 -14.74
CA PHE A 3 30.05 -7.77 -13.61
C PHE A 3 29.74 -9.26 -13.77
N VAL A 4 30.58 -10.10 -13.17
CA VAL A 4 30.30 -11.53 -13.00
C VAL A 4 29.01 -11.63 -12.21
N ASN A 5 27.93 -12.11 -12.84
CA ASN A 5 26.59 -12.24 -12.27
C ASN A 5 26.67 -13.03 -10.93
N PRO A 6 26.68 -12.34 -9.76
CA PRO A 6 27.04 -12.95 -8.48
C PRO A 6 25.98 -13.86 -7.82
N PRO A 7 24.65 -13.75 -8.07
CA PRO A 7 23.67 -14.55 -7.33
C PRO A 7 23.91 -16.05 -7.56
N ASN A 8 24.14 -16.48 -8.80
CA ASN A 8 24.35 -17.90 -9.12
C ASN A 8 25.55 -18.53 -8.39
N GLN A 9 26.60 -17.75 -8.07
CA GLN A 9 27.75 -18.28 -7.33
C GLN A 9 27.43 -18.45 -5.84
N LEU A 10 26.73 -17.48 -5.24
CA LEU A 10 26.34 -17.55 -3.83
C LEU A 10 25.37 -18.72 -3.59
N TYR A 11 24.41 -18.92 -4.49
CA TYR A 11 23.53 -20.10 -4.48
C TYR A 11 24.31 -21.41 -4.58
N ARG A 12 25.20 -21.52 -5.58
CA ARG A 12 26.07 -22.70 -5.71
C ARG A 12 26.96 -22.91 -4.50
N MET A 13 27.38 -21.86 -3.81
CA MET A 13 28.13 -21.97 -2.56
C MET A 13 27.25 -22.50 -1.43
N LEU A 14 26.01 -22.02 -1.29
CA LEU A 14 25.06 -22.50 -0.30
C LEU A 14 24.63 -23.95 -0.53
N ASP A 15 24.32 -24.32 -1.79
CA ASP A 15 23.96 -25.70 -2.16
C ASP A 15 25.10 -26.68 -1.90
N ARG A 16 26.35 -26.19 -1.96
CA ARG A 16 27.56 -26.97 -1.65
C ARG A 16 27.86 -27.05 -0.16
N ILE A 17 27.17 -26.31 0.71
CA ILE A 17 27.31 -26.49 2.17
C ILE A 17 26.67 -27.84 2.51
N PRO A 18 27.46 -28.90 2.77
CA PRO A 18 26.95 -30.26 2.76
C PRO A 18 25.99 -30.47 3.93
N HIS A 19 24.68 -30.47 3.66
CA HIS A 19 23.60 -30.84 4.58
C HIS A 19 23.86 -30.57 6.08
N MET A 20 24.39 -29.40 6.46
CA MET A 20 24.80 -29.02 7.83
C MET A 20 25.05 -30.20 8.79
N ARG A 21 25.83 -31.20 8.37
CA ARG A 21 26.12 -32.36 9.20
C ARG A 21 27.15 -31.88 10.19
N LYS A 22 26.70 -31.58 11.43
CA LYS A 22 27.46 -31.24 12.65
C LYS A 22 28.96 -31.50 12.51
N SER A 23 29.68 -30.68 11.74
CA SER A 23 31.12 -30.80 11.63
C SER A 23 31.65 -29.98 12.79
N SER A 24 32.34 -30.65 13.70
CA SER A 24 32.93 -30.03 14.90
C SER A 24 34.04 -29.01 14.59
N SER A 25 34.25 -28.69 13.32
CA SER A 25 35.16 -27.64 12.87
C SER A 25 34.52 -26.28 13.15
N SER A 26 35.12 -25.51 14.05
CA SER A 26 34.72 -24.15 14.45
C SER A 26 34.62 -23.11 13.33
N ASN A 27 34.97 -23.48 12.09
CA ASN A 27 35.02 -22.59 10.93
C ASN A 27 33.91 -22.95 9.95
N LEU A 28 32.66 -22.71 10.35
CA LEU A 28 31.55 -22.75 9.39
C LEU A 28 31.73 -21.60 8.39
N PRO A 29 31.64 -21.87 7.08
CA PRO A 29 31.57 -20.79 6.09
C PRO A 29 30.39 -19.89 6.45
N PHE A 30 30.61 -18.57 6.41
CA PHE A 30 29.63 -17.54 6.78
C PHE A 30 29.24 -17.47 8.27
N GLY A 31 29.99 -18.12 9.17
CA GLY A 31 29.74 -18.05 10.62
C GLY A 31 29.81 -16.63 11.22
N SER A 32 30.36 -15.65 10.50
CA SER A 32 30.42 -14.24 10.88
C SER A 32 29.49 -13.33 10.04
N LEU A 33 28.75 -13.88 9.07
CA LEU A 33 27.89 -13.08 8.19
C LEU A 33 26.58 -12.73 8.91
N THR A 34 26.50 -11.50 9.42
CA THR A 34 25.34 -11.02 10.20
C THR A 34 24.30 -10.28 9.37
N GLU A 35 24.69 -9.75 8.21
CA GLU A 35 23.84 -8.96 7.33
C GLU A 35 24.04 -9.40 5.89
N LEU A 36 22.95 -9.53 5.14
CA LEU A 36 22.97 -9.86 3.72
C LEU A 36 21.98 -8.95 3.00
N SER A 37 22.47 -8.24 1.97
CA SER A 37 21.65 -7.44 1.08
C SER A 37 21.76 -7.98 -0.33
N MET A 38 20.61 -8.31 -0.92
CA MET A 38 20.49 -8.76 -2.29
C MET A 38 19.89 -7.66 -3.14
N LEU A 39 20.55 -7.33 -4.24
CA LEU A 39 20.08 -6.37 -5.22
C LEU A 39 19.90 -7.11 -6.54
N LYS A 40 18.66 -7.17 -7.04
CA LYS A 40 18.41 -7.65 -8.40
C LYS A 40 18.75 -6.53 -9.39
N LEU A 41 19.69 -6.82 -10.29
CA LEU A 41 20.21 -5.87 -11.28
C LEU A 41 19.44 -5.88 -12.60
N CYS A 42 18.69 -6.94 -12.92
CA CYS A 42 17.99 -7.10 -14.20
C CYS A 42 16.54 -7.52 -13.97
N GLU A 43 15.59 -6.84 -14.60
CA GLU A 43 14.14 -7.07 -14.40
C GLU A 43 13.69 -8.44 -14.90
N ASP A 44 14.34 -8.97 -15.95
CA ASP A 44 13.92 -10.19 -16.65
C ASP A 44 14.42 -11.50 -16.03
N GLU A 45 15.45 -11.45 -15.18
CA GLU A 45 16.03 -12.67 -14.60
C GLU A 45 15.16 -13.25 -13.47
N TYR A 46 15.05 -14.57 -13.38
CA TYR A 46 14.35 -15.21 -12.27
C TYR A 46 15.07 -14.89 -10.95
N VAL A 47 14.33 -14.46 -9.92
CA VAL A 47 14.88 -14.36 -8.58
C VAL A 47 14.90 -15.77 -7.99
N PRO A 48 16.08 -16.35 -7.76
CA PRO A 48 16.17 -17.63 -7.08
C PRO A 48 15.54 -17.54 -5.68
N ASP A 49 15.02 -18.66 -5.18
CA ASP A 49 14.40 -18.73 -3.85
C ASP A 49 15.38 -18.21 -2.78
N THR A 50 15.03 -17.15 -2.07
CA THR A 50 15.91 -16.50 -1.08
C THR A 50 15.84 -17.15 0.31
N LEU A 51 14.94 -18.12 0.53
CA LEU A 51 14.82 -18.86 1.80
C LEU A 51 16.10 -19.59 2.25
N PRO A 52 16.95 -20.17 1.37
CA PRO A 52 18.21 -20.78 1.78
C PRO A 52 19.15 -19.81 2.53
N PHE A 53 19.12 -18.51 2.22
CA PHE A 53 19.93 -17.53 2.94
C PHE A 53 19.50 -17.35 4.40
N LEU A 54 18.21 -17.52 4.68
CA LEU A 54 17.68 -17.42 6.04
C LEU A 54 18.13 -18.59 6.94
N LYS A 55 18.73 -19.64 6.38
CA LYS A 55 19.31 -20.76 7.16
C LYS A 55 20.70 -20.46 7.70
N LEU A 56 21.29 -19.31 7.36
CA LEU A 56 22.61 -18.91 7.85
C LEU A 56 22.56 -18.59 9.36
N PRO A 57 23.29 -19.30 10.22
CA PRO A 57 23.10 -19.26 11.67
C PRO A 57 23.49 -17.91 12.33
N ALA A 58 24.39 -17.18 11.68
CA ALA A 58 24.84 -15.87 12.13
C ALA A 58 24.00 -14.70 11.55
N LEU A 59 23.16 -14.97 10.54
CA LEU A 59 22.42 -13.92 9.86
C LEU A 59 21.35 -13.34 10.79
N ARG A 60 21.30 -12.01 10.87
CA ARG A 60 20.39 -11.22 11.70
C ARG A 60 19.57 -10.25 10.88
N LYS A 61 20.13 -9.71 9.80
CA LYS A 61 19.42 -8.82 8.89
C LYS A 61 19.48 -9.36 7.47
N PHE A 62 18.34 -9.35 6.80
CA PHE A 62 18.23 -9.69 5.39
C PHE A 62 17.50 -8.56 4.67
N SER A 63 18.10 -8.07 3.60
CA SER A 63 17.49 -7.07 2.74
C SER A 63 17.43 -7.55 1.30
N GLY A 64 16.28 -7.38 0.67
CA GLY A 64 16.05 -7.68 -0.74
C GLY A 64 15.59 -6.43 -1.47
N ILE A 65 16.26 -6.10 -2.56
CA ILE A 65 15.88 -4.98 -3.44
C ILE A 65 15.54 -5.55 -4.81
N ASN A 66 14.38 -5.17 -5.35
CA ASN A 66 13.86 -5.67 -6.63
C ASN A 66 13.66 -7.19 -6.63
N LEU A 67 13.31 -7.81 -5.50
CA LEU A 67 12.98 -9.24 -5.49
C LEU A 67 11.60 -9.41 -6.12
N ILE A 68 11.57 -9.83 -7.39
CA ILE A 68 10.35 -10.05 -8.15
C ILE A 68 10.08 -11.54 -8.25
N GLU A 69 8.93 -11.96 -7.72
CA GLU A 69 8.41 -13.31 -7.85
C GLU A 69 7.44 -13.40 -9.02
N ARG A 70 7.62 -14.43 -9.84
CA ARG A 70 6.57 -14.80 -10.79
C ARG A 70 5.49 -15.51 -10.00
N SER A 71 4.25 -15.02 -10.10
CA SER A 71 3.09 -15.83 -9.77
C SER A 71 3.24 -17.15 -10.52
N PRO A 72 3.04 -18.31 -9.86
CA PRO A 72 3.02 -19.57 -10.58
C PRO A 72 2.03 -19.39 -11.73
N ILE A 73 2.52 -19.59 -12.96
CA ILE A 73 1.67 -19.57 -14.15
C ILE A 73 0.59 -20.59 -13.81
N ARG A 74 -0.64 -20.12 -13.59
CA ARG A 74 -1.75 -21.03 -13.38
C ARG A 74 -1.93 -21.68 -14.74
N ASP A 75 -1.41 -22.90 -14.88
CA ASP A 75 -1.51 -23.70 -16.11
C ASP A 75 -2.98 -23.97 -16.51
N SER A 76 -3.95 -23.48 -15.73
CA SER A 76 -5.39 -23.51 -16.01
C SER A 76 -5.86 -22.48 -17.04
N ASP A 77 -5.07 -21.44 -17.33
CA ASP A 77 -5.35 -20.54 -18.46
C ASP A 77 -4.65 -21.07 -19.72
N SER A 78 -4.85 -22.36 -20.02
CA SER A 78 -4.83 -22.79 -21.41
C SER A 78 -5.99 -22.07 -22.09
N VAL A 79 -5.76 -20.80 -22.43
CA VAL A 79 -6.55 -20.07 -23.41
C VAL A 79 -6.57 -21.01 -24.60
N SER A 80 -7.70 -21.67 -24.82
CA SER A 80 -7.96 -22.39 -26.05
C SER A 80 -7.61 -21.41 -27.16
N GLU A 81 -6.64 -21.74 -28.00
CA GLU A 81 -6.18 -20.94 -29.15
C GLU A 81 -7.28 -20.79 -30.23
N ASP A 82 -8.56 -20.83 -29.85
CA ASP A 82 -9.71 -21.04 -30.74
C ASP A 82 -10.58 -19.79 -30.94
N GLU A 83 -10.12 -18.59 -30.56
CA GLU A 83 -10.85 -17.37 -30.95
C GLU A 83 -9.93 -16.37 -31.66
N ASP A 84 -9.98 -16.45 -32.99
CA ASP A 84 -9.65 -15.42 -33.97
C ASP A 84 -10.51 -14.15 -33.74
N PHE A 85 -10.44 -13.55 -32.55
CA PHE A 85 -10.89 -12.17 -32.35
C PHE A 85 -9.78 -11.24 -32.88
N GLU A 86 -9.66 -11.17 -34.20
CA GLU A 86 -9.24 -9.94 -34.86
C GLU A 86 -10.28 -8.88 -34.50
N GLU A 87 -10.12 -8.20 -33.35
CA GLU A 87 -10.70 -6.88 -33.17
C GLU A 87 -10.07 -5.98 -34.22
N ASN A 88 -10.70 -5.99 -35.39
CA ASN A 88 -10.53 -5.04 -36.46
C ASN A 88 -11.07 -3.70 -35.93
N ILE A 89 -10.29 -3.05 -35.05
CA ILE A 89 -10.53 -1.67 -34.65
C ILE A 89 -10.28 -0.85 -35.91
N ASN A 90 -11.34 -0.67 -36.68
CA ASN A 90 -11.31 0.10 -37.90
C ASN A 90 -11.09 1.56 -37.47
N GLU A 91 -9.86 2.08 -37.60
CA GLU A 91 -9.51 3.47 -37.27
C GLU A 91 -10.45 4.48 -37.95
N GLU A 92 -11.08 4.09 -39.07
CA GLU A 92 -12.08 4.86 -39.80
C GLU A 92 -13.34 5.20 -38.97
N THR A 93 -13.74 4.33 -38.03
CA THR A 93 -14.96 4.54 -37.22
C THR A 93 -14.77 5.62 -36.16
N ILE A 94 -13.54 5.82 -35.67
CA ILE A 94 -13.25 6.82 -34.63
C ILE A 94 -13.26 8.22 -35.25
N ASP A 95 -12.77 8.37 -36.48
CA ASP A 95 -12.76 9.65 -37.19
C ASP A 95 -14.19 10.10 -37.59
N GLU A 96 -15.09 9.17 -37.88
CA GLU A 96 -16.48 9.48 -38.23
C GLU A 96 -17.29 9.93 -37.00
N GLU A 97 -17.12 9.27 -35.85
CA GLU A 97 -17.77 9.65 -34.60
C GLU A 97 -17.24 10.99 -34.05
N LEU A 98 -15.94 11.29 -34.23
CA LEU A 98 -15.35 12.59 -33.90
C LEU A 98 -15.80 13.72 -34.86
N ALA A 99 -16.09 13.39 -36.12
CA ALA A 99 -16.64 14.35 -37.08
C ALA A 99 -18.10 14.70 -36.76
N GLU A 100 -18.89 13.72 -36.32
CA GLU A 100 -20.30 13.92 -35.95
C GLU A 100 -20.42 14.79 -34.68
N LEU A 101 -19.60 14.55 -33.66
CA LEU A 101 -19.52 15.39 -32.45
C LEU A 101 -19.07 16.84 -32.75
N ARG A 102 -18.17 17.04 -33.72
CA ARG A 102 -17.76 18.39 -34.16
C ARG A 102 -18.86 19.11 -34.95
N ALA A 103 -19.64 18.37 -35.74
CA ALA A 103 -20.77 18.94 -36.48
C ALA A 103 -21.91 19.34 -35.53
N GLU A 104 -22.18 18.54 -34.49
CA GLU A 104 -23.20 18.87 -33.48
C GLU A 104 -22.79 20.07 -32.61
N ALA A 105 -21.51 20.18 -32.24
CA ALA A 105 -20.97 21.36 -31.55
C ALA A 105 -21.04 22.64 -32.41
N ALA A 106 -20.86 22.53 -33.73
CA ALA A 106 -20.98 23.66 -34.65
C ALA A 106 -22.45 24.08 -34.89
N ALA A 107 -23.38 23.13 -34.88
CA ALA A 107 -24.81 23.39 -35.06
C ALA A 107 -25.45 24.07 -33.83
N ASN A 108 -24.93 23.81 -32.64
CA ASN A 108 -25.45 24.38 -31.39
C ASN A 108 -25.02 25.82 -31.11
N GLY A 109 -24.23 26.45 -32.00
CA GLY A 109 -24.15 27.92 -32.09
C GLY A 109 -23.75 28.64 -30.80
N GLU A 110 -22.93 28.04 -29.93
CA GLU A 110 -22.36 28.74 -28.78
C GLU A 110 -21.20 29.62 -29.25
N GLY A 111 -21.55 30.80 -29.74
CA GLY A 111 -20.61 31.90 -29.91
C GLY A 111 -20.02 32.26 -28.55
N VAL A 112 -18.78 31.82 -28.30
CA VAL A 112 -17.96 32.23 -27.15
C VAL A 112 -17.74 33.76 -27.26
N GLN A 113 -18.62 34.51 -26.61
CA GLN A 113 -18.38 35.92 -26.33
C GLN A 113 -17.37 36.00 -25.18
N ASP A 114 -16.18 36.43 -25.52
CA ASP A 114 -15.12 36.86 -24.60
C ASP A 114 -15.63 38.05 -23.77
N GLN A 115 -16.26 37.78 -22.62
CA GLN A 115 -16.62 38.80 -21.64
C GLN A 115 -15.63 38.75 -20.48
N GLY A 116 -14.87 39.83 -20.38
CA GLY A 116 -13.87 40.05 -19.36
C GLY A 116 -14.40 39.93 -17.94
N PHE A 117 -13.60 39.31 -17.09
CA PHE A 117 -13.81 39.20 -15.66
C PHE A 117 -13.93 40.58 -14.99
N PRO A 118 -15.05 40.90 -14.32
CA PRO A 118 -15.08 42.00 -13.38
C PRO A 118 -14.55 41.57 -12.01
N LEU A 119 -13.76 42.46 -11.42
CA LEU A 119 -13.29 42.42 -10.04
C LEU A 119 -14.50 42.30 -9.08
N LEU A 120 -14.51 41.25 -8.25
CA LEU A 120 -15.45 41.13 -7.14
C LEU A 120 -15.04 42.09 -6.03
N ASN A 121 -15.93 43.05 -5.80
CA ASN A 121 -15.93 44.01 -4.70
C ASN A 121 -16.92 43.53 -3.64
N ASP A 122 -16.60 43.78 -2.38
CA ASP A 122 -17.39 43.47 -1.19
C ASP A 122 -18.86 43.91 -1.27
N ASN A 123 -19.80 43.09 -0.78
CA ASN A 123 -20.73 43.58 0.24
C ASN A 123 -21.56 42.52 0.99
N SER A 124 -21.79 42.91 2.24
CA SER A 124 -22.69 42.46 3.29
C SER A 124 -24.20 42.37 2.96
N GLY A 125 -24.95 41.66 3.81
CA GLY A 125 -26.42 41.71 3.94
C GLY A 125 -27.08 40.32 3.80
N GLU A 126 -27.41 39.56 4.86
CA GLU A 126 -28.52 39.71 5.81
C GLU A 126 -29.92 39.29 5.27
N THR A 127 -30.59 38.42 6.04
CA THR A 127 -32.03 38.07 6.09
C THR A 127 -32.62 37.09 5.07
N GLY A 128 -33.56 36.26 5.55
CA GLY A 128 -34.63 35.68 4.70
C GLY A 128 -35.04 34.25 5.02
N SER A 129 -35.95 34.09 5.97
CA SER A 129 -36.74 32.89 6.30
C SER A 129 -37.79 32.53 5.23
N GLU A 130 -38.41 31.34 5.43
CA GLU A 130 -39.64 30.78 4.80
C GLU A 130 -39.39 29.76 3.67
N SER A 131 -40.24 28.77 3.37
CA SER A 131 -41.19 27.89 4.07
C SER A 131 -41.76 26.96 2.97
N LEU A 132 -42.19 25.74 3.34
CA LEU A 132 -43.16 24.88 2.62
C LEU A 132 -42.88 24.37 1.19
N GLY A 133 -42.98 23.04 1.07
CA GLY A 133 -43.21 22.32 -0.19
C GLY A 133 -43.41 20.83 0.08
N GLN A 134 -44.65 20.44 0.37
CA GLN A 134 -45.14 19.05 0.42
C GLN A 134 -45.34 18.49 -1.00
N SER A 135 -45.61 17.17 -1.07
CA SER A 135 -46.03 16.33 -2.21
C SER A 135 -44.85 15.74 -3.01
N ALA A 136 -44.83 14.47 -3.44
CA ALA A 136 -45.91 13.54 -3.65
C ALA A 136 -45.44 12.09 -3.38
N GLU A 137 -46.40 11.29 -2.94
CA GLU A 137 -46.39 9.83 -2.93
C GLU A 137 -46.43 9.33 -4.38
N GLU A 138 -45.47 8.48 -4.77
CA GLU A 138 -45.65 7.58 -5.91
C GLU A 138 -45.24 6.16 -5.47
N ASP A 139 -46.28 5.36 -5.27
CA ASP A 139 -46.24 3.91 -5.24
C ASP A 139 -45.64 3.38 -6.55
N ASN A 140 -44.59 2.57 -6.46
CA ASN A 140 -44.24 1.69 -7.56
C ASN A 140 -43.92 0.29 -7.03
N ASP A 141 -44.93 -0.56 -7.16
CA ASP A 141 -44.90 -1.99 -6.95
C ASP A 141 -44.04 -2.71 -8.01
N ASN A 142 -43.47 -3.84 -7.57
CA ASN A 142 -43.07 -4.99 -8.37
C ASN A 142 -41.79 -4.89 -9.22
N GLN A 143 -40.71 -5.48 -8.70
CA GLN A 143 -40.12 -6.66 -9.37
C GLN A 143 -39.30 -7.50 -8.39
N GLU A 144 -39.73 -8.76 -8.23
CA GLU A 144 -39.03 -9.82 -7.53
C GLU A 144 -37.79 -10.25 -8.33
N ASP A 145 -36.66 -9.57 -8.12
CA ASP A 145 -35.36 -10.08 -8.57
C ASP A 145 -34.77 -11.00 -7.49
N GLN A 146 -34.75 -12.29 -7.81
CA GLN A 146 -34.14 -13.32 -6.98
C GLN A 146 -32.65 -13.07 -6.81
N PRO A 147 -32.10 -13.14 -5.58
CA PRO A 147 -30.67 -13.08 -5.39
C PRO A 147 -30.06 -14.39 -5.89
N LEU A 148 -29.38 -14.33 -7.04
CA LEU A 148 -28.41 -15.33 -7.47
C LEU A 148 -27.22 -15.29 -6.51
N GLU A 149 -27.38 -15.91 -5.33
CA GLU A 149 -26.28 -16.29 -4.46
C GLU A 149 -25.47 -17.38 -5.18
N SER A 150 -24.59 -16.95 -6.11
CA SER A 150 -23.49 -17.77 -6.60
C SER A 150 -22.45 -17.89 -5.48
N SER A 151 -22.77 -18.73 -4.51
CA SER A 151 -21.86 -19.21 -3.48
C SER A 151 -20.77 -20.03 -4.18
N ARG A 152 -19.78 -19.33 -4.75
CA ARG A 152 -18.46 -19.89 -4.98
C ARG A 152 -17.90 -20.18 -3.59
N GLU A 153 -18.25 -21.36 -3.08
CA GLU A 153 -17.61 -21.96 -1.92
C GLU A 153 -16.11 -21.99 -2.23
N SER A 154 -15.38 -21.07 -1.63
CA SER A 154 -13.94 -21.02 -1.62
C SER A 154 -13.44 -22.41 -1.23
N SER A 155 -12.83 -23.09 -2.19
CA SER A 155 -12.23 -24.41 -1.99
C SER A 155 -11.33 -24.40 -0.75
N PRO A 156 -11.35 -25.49 0.05
CA PRO A 156 -10.72 -25.54 1.36
C PRO A 156 -9.22 -25.21 1.26
N ASP A 157 -8.80 -24.31 2.15
CA ASP A 157 -7.50 -23.67 2.21
C ASP A 157 -6.33 -24.65 2.01
N GLU A 158 -5.62 -24.55 0.88
CA GLU A 158 -4.34 -25.25 0.61
C GLU A 158 -3.18 -24.80 1.54
N ASP A 159 -3.48 -24.17 2.67
CA ASP A 159 -2.52 -23.50 3.55
C ASP A 159 -1.79 -24.45 4.53
N ASP A 160 -2.19 -25.73 4.62
CA ASP A 160 -1.69 -26.63 5.67
C ASP A 160 -0.31 -27.28 5.37
N GLU A 161 0.12 -27.38 4.11
CA GLU A 161 1.42 -27.99 3.76
C GLU A 161 2.64 -27.08 4.06
N ASP A 162 2.41 -25.79 4.31
CA ASP A 162 3.48 -24.81 4.47
C ASP A 162 4.06 -24.72 5.91
N ASN A 163 3.56 -25.51 6.86
CA ASN A 163 3.96 -25.43 8.28
C ASN A 163 5.43 -25.83 8.56
N ASN A 164 6.13 -26.49 7.62
CA ASN A 164 7.51 -26.93 7.84
C ASN A 164 8.56 -25.80 7.77
N TRP A 165 8.15 -24.59 7.37
CA TRP A 165 9.06 -23.45 7.17
C TRP A 165 8.99 -22.40 8.29
N THR A 166 8.46 -22.75 9.47
CA THR A 166 8.34 -21.78 10.57
C THR A 166 9.54 -21.79 11.51
N GLY A 167 10.06 -20.60 11.85
CA GLY A 167 10.93 -20.40 13.01
C GLY A 167 12.34 -20.99 12.95
N PHE A 168 12.85 -21.37 11.77
CA PHE A 168 14.21 -21.91 11.62
C PHE A 168 15.30 -20.85 11.49
N SER A 169 14.94 -19.61 11.11
CA SER A 169 15.85 -18.52 10.83
C SER A 169 16.12 -17.66 12.06
N THR A 170 17.38 -17.28 12.23
CA THR A 170 17.82 -16.34 13.27
C THR A 170 17.70 -14.88 12.85
N VAL A 171 17.22 -14.61 11.64
CA VAL A 171 17.01 -13.25 11.14
C VAL A 171 15.91 -12.57 11.96
N THR A 172 16.20 -11.35 12.42
CA THR A 172 15.27 -10.52 13.19
C THR A 172 14.85 -9.26 12.42
N HIS A 173 15.57 -8.88 11.36
CA HIS A 173 15.23 -7.73 10.53
C HIS A 173 15.09 -8.15 9.07
N LEU A 174 13.91 -7.91 8.50
CA LEU A 174 13.62 -8.13 7.08
C LEU A 174 13.32 -6.78 6.42
N HIS A 175 14.00 -6.49 5.32
CA HIS A 175 13.79 -5.27 4.56
C HIS A 175 13.68 -5.56 3.08
N PHE A 176 12.45 -5.50 2.56
CA PHE A 176 12.14 -5.68 1.15
C PHE A 176 11.82 -4.34 0.52
N ARG A 177 12.63 -3.91 -0.45
CA ARG A 177 12.44 -2.68 -1.21
C ARG A 177 12.20 -2.98 -2.66
N ARG A 178 11.26 -2.28 -3.27
CA ARG A 178 10.85 -2.47 -4.67
C ARG A 178 10.60 -3.92 -5.04
N SER A 179 10.17 -4.71 -4.06
CA SER A 179 10.04 -6.14 -4.20
C SER A 179 8.55 -6.47 -4.34
N ASN A 180 8.27 -7.57 -5.01
CA ASN A 180 6.93 -8.11 -5.08
C ASN A 180 6.97 -9.59 -4.69
N SER A 181 5.97 -10.01 -3.93
CA SER A 181 5.83 -11.40 -3.54
C SER A 181 4.43 -11.55 -2.98
N GLU A 182 3.56 -12.18 -3.77
CA GLU A 182 2.25 -12.60 -3.30
C GLU A 182 2.36 -13.78 -2.31
N ILE A 183 3.40 -14.62 -2.48
CA ILE A 183 3.47 -15.94 -1.85
C ILE A 183 4.63 -16.01 -0.85
N ASN A 184 5.87 -15.70 -1.24
CA ASN A 184 7.00 -15.98 -0.36
C ASN A 184 7.27 -14.95 0.74
N PHE A 185 6.75 -13.71 0.75
CA PHE A 185 6.95 -12.84 1.93
C PHE A 185 6.40 -13.49 3.19
N SER A 186 5.24 -14.13 3.08
CA SER A 186 4.68 -14.93 4.16
C SER A 186 5.63 -16.06 4.60
N ARG A 187 6.37 -16.68 3.66
CA ARG A 187 7.39 -17.69 3.99
C ARG A 187 8.63 -17.09 4.64
N HIS A 188 9.12 -15.94 4.17
CA HIS A 188 10.27 -15.24 4.76
C HIS A 188 9.99 -14.76 6.19
N ILE A 189 8.80 -14.19 6.41
CA ILE A 189 8.33 -13.79 7.73
C ILE A 189 8.18 -15.02 8.62
N ARG A 190 7.54 -16.08 8.12
CA ARG A 190 7.34 -17.33 8.88
C ARG A 190 8.65 -18.01 9.27
N ALA A 191 9.65 -17.96 8.39
CA ALA A 191 10.98 -18.52 8.62
C ALA A 191 11.69 -17.94 9.84
N CYS A 192 11.50 -16.66 10.13
CA CYS A 192 12.10 -16.02 11.30
C CYS A 192 11.58 -16.65 12.61
N ALA A 193 12.46 -16.87 13.58
CA ALA A 193 12.07 -17.33 14.91
C ALA A 193 11.57 -16.20 15.82
N LYS A 194 12.10 -14.98 15.64
CA LYS A 194 11.81 -13.79 16.45
C LYS A 194 11.96 -12.53 15.60
N LEU A 195 11.00 -12.25 14.74
CA LEU A 195 11.07 -11.05 13.89
C LEU A 195 10.85 -9.80 14.75
N GLU A 196 11.76 -8.82 14.64
CA GLU A 196 11.77 -7.56 15.38
C GLU A 196 11.44 -6.37 14.48
N SER A 197 11.90 -6.38 13.22
CA SER A 197 11.63 -5.32 12.25
C SER A 197 11.26 -5.90 10.89
N PHE A 198 10.16 -5.40 10.32
CA PHE A 198 9.72 -5.72 8.97
C PHE A 198 9.46 -4.43 8.20
N ILE A 199 10.22 -4.23 7.13
CA ILE A 199 10.09 -3.10 6.22
C ILE A 199 9.75 -3.63 4.84
N PHE A 200 8.63 -3.18 4.30
CA PHE A 200 8.17 -3.51 2.97
C PHE A 200 7.83 -2.22 2.21
N GLU A 201 8.70 -1.88 1.27
CA GLU A 201 8.51 -0.80 0.31
C GLU A 201 8.12 -1.46 -1.01
N PHE A 202 6.84 -1.48 -1.34
CA PHE A 202 6.35 -2.20 -2.51
C PHE A 202 6.43 -1.33 -3.75
N TYR A 203 6.82 -1.95 -4.87
CA TYR A 203 6.87 -1.31 -6.18
C TYR A 203 5.78 -1.90 -7.05
N ASN A 204 4.79 -1.08 -7.34
CA ASN A 204 3.61 -1.46 -8.11
C ASN A 204 3.94 -1.50 -9.60
N THR A 205 4.67 -2.53 -10.03
CA THR A 205 4.77 -2.84 -11.47
C THR A 205 3.44 -3.37 -11.98
N PHE A 206 3.13 -3.17 -13.26
CA PHE A 206 1.99 -3.81 -13.96
C PHE A 206 1.87 -5.34 -13.72
N LEU A 207 2.97 -5.98 -13.34
CA LEU A 207 3.08 -7.43 -13.07
C LEU A 207 2.60 -7.85 -11.67
N CYS A 208 2.46 -6.94 -10.71
CA CYS A 208 2.00 -7.27 -9.36
C CYS A 208 0.81 -6.42 -8.98
N ARG A 209 -0.36 -6.92 -9.37
CA ARG A 209 -1.61 -6.19 -9.31
C ARG A 209 -2.20 -6.06 -7.90
N GLN A 210 -1.75 -6.84 -6.91
CA GLN A 210 -2.46 -6.92 -5.63
C GLN A 210 -1.52 -7.08 -4.43
N PHE A 211 -1.65 -6.15 -3.47
CA PHE A 211 -1.15 -6.29 -2.11
C PHE A 211 -2.24 -6.93 -1.24
N TYR A 212 -1.89 -7.95 -0.45
CA TYR A 212 -2.82 -8.72 0.38
C TYR A 212 -2.55 -8.53 1.89
N PRO A 213 -3.06 -7.45 2.50
CA PRO A 213 -2.89 -7.16 3.92
C PRO A 213 -3.29 -8.32 4.84
N LYS A 214 -4.35 -9.08 4.54
CA LYS A 214 -4.75 -10.22 5.38
C LYS A 214 -3.72 -11.35 5.39
N LYS A 215 -3.17 -11.71 4.23
CA LYS A 215 -2.11 -12.73 4.12
C LYS A 215 -0.86 -12.28 4.88
N LEU A 216 -0.48 -11.01 4.70
CA LEU A 216 0.66 -10.42 5.42
C LEU A 216 0.44 -10.43 6.93
N HIS A 217 -0.74 -10.01 7.39
CA HIS A 217 -1.10 -10.01 8.82
C HIS A 217 -1.03 -11.41 9.43
N LYS A 218 -1.60 -12.43 8.75
CA LYS A 218 -1.52 -13.84 9.17
C LYS A 218 -0.07 -14.28 9.38
N ALA A 219 0.84 -13.90 8.46
CA ALA A 219 2.26 -14.20 8.59
C ALA A 219 2.93 -13.42 9.73
N LEU A 220 2.59 -12.16 9.95
CA LEU A 220 3.14 -11.33 11.02
C LEU A 220 2.63 -11.73 12.42
N TYR A 221 1.43 -12.30 12.52
CA TYR A 221 0.75 -12.56 13.79
C TYR A 221 1.51 -13.52 14.72
N GLN A 222 2.31 -14.44 14.17
CA GLN A 222 3.19 -15.29 14.99
C GLN A 222 4.28 -14.48 15.74
N HIS A 223 4.60 -13.29 15.25
CA HIS A 223 5.60 -12.37 15.80
C HIS A 223 5.00 -11.24 16.63
N ARG A 224 3.71 -11.30 16.98
CA ARG A 224 3.02 -10.24 17.75
C ARG A 224 3.71 -9.85 19.06
N GLY A 225 4.44 -10.78 19.68
CA GLY A 225 5.22 -10.56 20.89
C GLY A 225 6.67 -10.11 20.69
N THR A 226 7.19 -10.06 19.45
CA THR A 226 8.58 -9.70 19.15
C THR A 226 8.72 -8.54 18.16
N LEU A 227 7.74 -8.33 17.28
CA LEU A 227 7.77 -7.31 16.24
C LEU A 227 7.67 -5.92 16.87
N GLN A 228 8.72 -5.12 16.72
CA GLN A 228 8.87 -3.77 17.26
C GLN A 228 8.66 -2.68 16.21
N GLU A 229 8.98 -2.98 14.95
CA GLU A 229 8.88 -2.04 13.84
C GLU A 229 8.17 -2.69 12.63
N LEU A 230 7.17 -1.98 12.11
CA LEU A 230 6.46 -2.35 10.90
C LEU A 230 6.38 -1.16 9.96
N THR A 231 6.93 -1.30 8.75
CA THR A 231 6.84 -0.30 7.68
C THR A 231 6.23 -0.93 6.44
N ILE A 232 5.13 -0.36 5.93
CA ILE A 232 4.46 -0.77 4.70
C ILE A 232 4.14 0.50 3.89
N VAL A 233 4.89 0.74 2.82
CA VAL A 233 4.77 1.96 1.99
C VAL A 233 4.84 1.62 0.50
N GLU A 234 4.18 2.41 -0.34
CA GLU A 234 4.29 2.32 -1.80
C GLU A 234 5.45 3.21 -2.31
N ASP A 235 6.17 2.76 -3.34
CA ASP A 235 7.12 3.61 -4.05
C ASP A 235 6.34 4.65 -4.89
N GLU A 236 6.71 5.93 -4.76
CA GLU A 236 5.99 7.08 -5.34
C GLU A 236 5.86 7.02 -6.86
N ASP A 237 6.78 6.31 -7.52
CA ASP A 237 6.94 6.32 -8.96
C ASP A 237 5.85 5.52 -9.71
N ASN A 238 4.97 4.76 -9.02
CA ASN A 238 4.03 3.86 -9.71
C ASN A 238 2.64 3.76 -9.04
N ARG A 239 1.85 4.83 -9.06
CA ARG A 239 0.45 4.82 -8.60
C ARG A 239 -0.47 4.18 -9.65
N GLY A 240 -0.31 2.88 -9.88
CA GLY A 240 -1.35 2.09 -10.52
C GLY A 240 -2.56 2.04 -9.59
N ALA A 241 -3.76 2.25 -10.12
CA ALA A 241 -4.99 2.10 -9.35
C ALA A 241 -5.07 0.67 -8.82
N LEU A 242 -4.70 0.45 -7.55
CA LEU A 242 -5.06 -0.77 -6.85
C LEU A 242 -6.58 -0.80 -6.82
N ASP A 243 -7.17 -1.83 -7.42
CA ASP A 243 -8.61 -2.10 -7.37
C ASP A 243 -8.98 -2.39 -5.92
N LYS A 244 -9.25 -1.32 -5.16
CA LYS A 244 -9.68 -1.31 -3.75
C LYS A 244 -8.67 -1.97 -2.79
N PRO A 245 -7.79 -1.20 -2.12
CA PRO A 245 -6.90 -1.77 -1.12
C PRO A 245 -7.73 -2.43 -0.01
N GLU A 246 -7.41 -3.68 0.28
CA GLU A 246 -8.00 -4.41 1.39
C GLU A 246 -7.59 -3.77 2.72
N LEU A 247 -8.49 -3.84 3.70
CA LEU A 247 -8.22 -3.35 5.05
C LEU A 247 -7.29 -4.30 5.79
N MET A 248 -6.22 -3.78 6.39
CA MET A 248 -5.36 -4.55 7.29
C MET A 248 -6.15 -5.02 8.53
N PRO A 249 -6.05 -6.27 8.98
CA PRO A 249 -6.65 -6.68 10.26
C PRO A 249 -6.08 -5.88 11.45
N SER A 250 -6.75 -5.96 12.61
CA SER A 250 -6.32 -5.23 13.83
C SER A 250 -4.88 -5.57 14.22
N LEU A 251 -4.12 -4.55 14.62
CA LEU A 251 -2.76 -4.68 15.15
C LEU A 251 -2.73 -4.55 16.68
N SER A 252 -3.88 -4.50 17.36
CA SER A 252 -3.96 -4.29 18.81
C SER A 252 -3.27 -5.36 19.64
N GLU A 253 -3.14 -6.58 19.11
CA GLU A 253 -2.49 -7.72 19.75
C GLU A 253 -0.95 -7.72 19.62
N PHE A 254 -0.37 -6.80 18.85
CA PHE A 254 1.08 -6.69 18.67
C PHE A 254 1.72 -5.95 19.86
N SER A 255 1.83 -6.65 20.99
CA SER A 255 2.27 -6.09 22.28
C SER A 255 3.70 -5.53 22.30
N ALA A 256 4.52 -5.86 21.30
CA ALA A 256 5.89 -5.35 21.19
C ALA A 256 6.04 -4.19 20.19
N LEU A 257 4.99 -3.87 19.41
CA LEU A 257 5.09 -2.93 18.30
C LEU A 257 5.19 -1.50 18.81
N LYS A 258 6.31 -0.84 18.52
CA LYS A 258 6.64 0.53 18.96
C LYS A 258 6.57 1.52 17.81
N SER A 259 6.94 1.11 16.60
CA SER A 259 6.98 1.97 15.42
C SER A 259 6.10 1.37 14.32
N LEU A 260 5.14 2.14 13.84
CA LEU A 260 4.27 1.78 12.72
C LEU A 260 4.32 2.87 11.65
N ARG A 261 4.78 2.51 10.46
CA ARG A 261 4.67 3.33 9.25
C ARG A 261 3.80 2.61 8.22
N ILE A 262 2.66 3.18 7.87
CA ILE A 262 1.68 2.51 7.01
C ILE A 262 0.87 3.50 6.19
N ARG A 263 0.38 3.08 5.02
CA ARG A 263 -0.60 3.86 4.25
C ARG A 263 -1.91 4.01 5.02
N GLY A 264 -2.48 5.21 4.99
CA GLY A 264 -3.75 5.47 5.66
C GLY A 264 -4.90 4.64 5.08
N GLU A 265 -4.91 4.36 3.78
CA GLU A 265 -5.90 3.49 3.15
C GLU A 265 -5.84 2.04 3.65
N ILE A 266 -4.64 1.48 3.84
CA ILE A 266 -4.46 0.11 4.36
C ILE A 266 -4.88 0.05 5.84
N LEU A 267 -4.62 1.13 6.59
CA LEU A 267 -4.91 1.21 8.01
C LEU A 267 -6.40 1.48 8.27
N CYS A 268 -7.01 2.46 7.61
CA CYS A 268 -8.37 2.90 7.89
C CYS A 268 -9.40 2.36 6.90
N GLY A 269 -8.98 1.91 5.72
CA GLY A 269 -9.87 1.51 4.62
C GLY A 269 -10.36 2.71 3.83
N ARG A 270 -10.86 2.46 2.61
CA ARG A 270 -11.35 3.51 1.69
C ARG A 270 -12.78 3.94 2.00
N ASP A 271 -13.63 3.00 2.41
CA ASP A 271 -15.08 3.18 2.55
C ASP A 271 -15.53 3.60 3.96
N ALA A 272 -15.44 4.91 4.19
CA ALA A 272 -15.75 5.67 5.40
C ALA A 272 -16.91 5.20 6.32
N MET A 273 -17.92 4.49 5.79
CA MET A 273 -19.20 4.31 6.47
C MET A 273 -19.19 3.26 7.60
N VAL A 274 -18.26 2.28 7.62
CA VAL A 274 -18.38 1.10 8.51
C VAL A 274 -17.06 0.69 9.19
N PHE A 275 -16.15 1.64 9.45
CA PHE A 275 -14.86 1.26 10.02
C PHE A 275 -14.82 1.24 11.55
N PRO A 276 -14.21 0.20 12.15
CA PRO A 276 -13.88 0.21 13.57
C PRO A 276 -12.95 1.37 13.89
N SER A 277 -13.07 1.91 15.10
CA SER A 277 -12.22 3.01 15.54
C SER A 277 -10.75 2.66 15.40
N LEU A 278 -9.96 3.60 14.88
CA LEU A 278 -8.50 3.47 14.80
C LEU A 278 -7.89 3.20 16.18
N ALA A 279 -8.48 3.77 17.23
CA ALA A 279 -8.07 3.57 18.61
C ALA A 279 -8.27 2.12 19.12
N ASP A 280 -9.09 1.31 18.46
CA ASP A 280 -9.29 -0.11 18.81
C ASP A 280 -8.38 -1.06 18.02
N ARG A 281 -7.70 -0.53 16.99
CA ARG A 281 -6.91 -1.33 16.04
C ARG A 281 -5.41 -1.16 16.20
N LEU A 282 -4.97 -0.11 16.89
CA LEU A 282 -3.57 0.12 17.16
C LEU A 282 -3.15 -0.56 18.47
N PRO A 283 -1.90 -1.03 18.60
CA PRO A 283 -1.39 -1.61 19.83
C PRO A 283 -1.09 -0.54 20.89
N SER A 284 -1.28 -0.90 22.16
CA SER A 284 -1.01 0.00 23.30
C SER A 284 0.48 0.29 23.51
N SER A 285 1.37 -0.54 22.96
CA SER A 285 2.83 -0.38 23.03
C SER A 285 3.37 0.67 22.05
N LEU A 286 2.52 1.20 21.17
CA LEU A 286 2.95 2.07 20.08
C LEU A 286 3.56 3.38 20.62
N GLU A 287 4.77 3.69 20.17
CA GLU A 287 5.51 4.90 20.51
C GLU A 287 5.48 5.93 19.38
N SER A 288 5.46 5.47 18.13
CA SER A 288 5.50 6.31 16.93
C SER A 288 4.55 5.77 15.86
N LEU A 289 3.66 6.64 15.38
CA LEU A 289 2.74 6.37 14.28
C LEU A 289 3.06 7.30 13.11
N TYR A 290 3.40 6.72 11.97
CA TYR A 290 3.63 7.43 10.72
C TYR A 290 2.58 6.96 9.70
N ILE A 291 1.84 7.90 9.12
CA ILE A 291 0.82 7.58 8.12
C ILE A 291 1.17 8.26 6.79
N THR A 292 1.33 7.43 5.75
CA THR A 292 1.57 7.88 4.37
C THR A 292 0.25 7.97 3.59
N GLU A 293 0.29 8.69 2.47
CA GLU A 293 -0.75 8.66 1.42
C GLU A 293 -2.17 8.93 1.92
N THR A 294 -2.39 10.14 2.45
CA THR A 294 -3.68 10.52 3.03
C THR A 294 -4.69 11.13 2.05
N GLU A 295 -4.46 10.97 0.74
CA GLU A 295 -5.18 11.71 -0.29
C GLU A 295 -6.51 11.08 -0.70
N ASP A 296 -6.54 9.75 -0.74
CA ASP A 296 -7.58 8.94 -1.35
C ASP A 296 -8.71 8.54 -0.40
N PHE A 297 -8.66 9.01 0.86
CA PHE A 297 -9.72 8.81 1.85
C PHE A 297 -10.32 10.14 2.31
N ASN A 298 -11.51 10.06 2.92
CA ASN A 298 -12.17 11.21 3.53
C ASN A 298 -11.31 11.77 4.67
N HIS A 299 -10.51 12.79 4.35
CA HIS A 299 -9.52 13.39 5.24
C HIS A 299 -10.14 13.83 6.58
N LEU A 300 -11.39 14.31 6.57
CA LEU A 300 -12.09 14.73 7.79
C LEU A 300 -12.32 13.55 8.73
N LEU A 301 -12.85 12.44 8.21
CA LEU A 301 -13.09 11.24 9.02
C LEU A 301 -11.81 10.67 9.59
N PHE A 302 -10.73 10.69 8.82
CA PHE A 302 -9.44 10.24 9.32
C PHE A 302 -8.86 11.15 10.40
N VAL A 303 -9.02 12.47 10.26
CA VAL A 303 -8.67 13.42 11.33
C VAL A 303 -9.48 13.12 12.60
N ASP A 304 -10.77 12.82 12.47
CA ASP A 304 -11.62 12.42 13.60
C ASP A 304 -11.13 11.10 14.24
N GLN A 305 -10.70 10.13 13.44
CA GLN A 305 -10.10 8.89 13.94
C GLN A 305 -8.80 9.15 14.73
N LEU A 306 -7.92 10.02 14.22
CA LEU A 306 -6.70 10.42 14.93
C LEU A 306 -7.00 11.22 16.19
N ALA A 307 -8.02 12.07 16.16
CA ALA A 307 -8.51 12.77 17.34
C ALA A 307 -8.97 11.78 18.42
N GLY A 308 -9.62 10.68 18.01
CA GLY A 308 -9.97 9.56 18.91
C GLY A 308 -8.75 8.88 19.53
N VAL A 309 -7.69 8.67 18.75
CA VAL A 309 -6.40 8.14 19.24
C VAL A 309 -5.77 9.10 20.26
N ALA A 310 -5.68 10.39 19.93
CA ALA A 310 -5.13 11.41 20.83
C ALA A 310 -5.94 11.55 22.12
N SER A 311 -7.27 11.52 22.03
CA SER A 311 -8.17 11.57 23.19
C SER A 311 -8.02 10.34 24.10
N SER A 312 -7.63 9.20 23.53
CA SER A 312 -7.41 7.94 24.25
C SER A 312 -5.93 7.72 24.62
N ALA A 313 -5.06 8.69 24.42
CA ALA A 313 -3.61 8.51 24.58
C ALA A 313 -3.24 8.02 25.98
N HIS A 314 -3.76 8.66 27.03
CA HIS A 314 -3.40 8.30 28.41
C HIS A 314 -3.97 6.95 28.88
N THR A 315 -5.02 6.44 28.22
CA THR A 315 -5.70 5.20 28.63
C THR A 315 -5.31 4.01 27.77
N LYS A 316 -5.31 4.16 26.44
CA LYS A 316 -5.02 3.10 25.48
C LYS A 316 -3.60 3.14 24.93
N PHE A 317 -3.00 4.33 24.80
CA PHE A 317 -1.69 4.50 24.15
C PHE A 317 -0.67 5.23 25.04
N PRO A 318 -0.40 4.72 26.25
CA PRO A 318 0.41 5.44 27.24
C PRO A 318 1.86 5.70 26.77
N CYS A 319 2.32 4.95 25.76
CA CYS A 319 3.67 5.06 25.20
C CYS A 319 3.76 5.97 23.97
N LEU A 320 2.63 6.43 23.41
CA LEU A 320 2.59 7.16 22.14
C LEU A 320 3.19 8.55 22.32
N LYS A 321 4.30 8.80 21.65
CA LYS A 321 5.06 10.06 21.74
C LYS A 321 4.96 10.87 20.46
N LYS A 322 4.79 10.22 19.31
CA LYS A 322 4.91 10.86 18.01
C LYS A 322 3.84 10.37 17.03
N VAL A 323 3.18 11.33 16.39
CA VAL A 323 2.30 11.10 15.24
C VAL A 323 2.83 11.93 14.07
N THR A 324 3.04 11.30 12.93
CA THR A 324 3.50 11.95 11.71
C THR A 324 2.56 11.64 10.57
N LEU A 325 2.07 12.68 9.92
CA LEU A 325 1.29 12.57 8.69
C LEU A 325 2.13 13.09 7.53
N GLU A 326 2.15 12.30 6.46
CA GLU A 326 2.75 12.72 5.20
C GLU A 326 1.74 13.52 4.40
N ASP A 327 2.03 14.80 4.19
CA ASP A 327 1.26 15.65 3.31
C ASP A 327 1.76 15.50 1.89
N GLN A 328 0.86 15.04 1.03
CA GLN A 328 1.10 14.87 -0.39
C GLN A 328 0.47 16.01 -1.21
N SER A 329 -0.05 17.06 -0.57
CA SER A 329 -0.79 18.15 -1.20
C SER A 329 -0.12 18.84 -2.40
N HIS A 330 1.19 18.71 -2.59
CA HIS A 330 1.90 19.25 -3.75
C HIS A 330 1.74 18.42 -5.02
N LYS A 331 0.85 17.44 -5.05
CA LYS A 331 0.57 16.70 -6.27
C LYS A 331 -0.14 17.57 -7.30
N TYR A 332 0.34 17.42 -8.53
CA TYR A 332 -0.32 17.96 -9.70
C TYR A 332 -1.58 17.13 -9.95
N GLU A 333 -2.75 17.75 -9.83
CA GLU A 333 -3.97 17.15 -10.37
C GLU A 333 -3.93 17.35 -11.89
N TYR A 334 -3.97 16.25 -12.63
CA TYR A 334 -4.12 16.29 -14.07
C TYR A 334 -5.61 16.37 -14.37
N ARG A 335 -6.07 17.54 -14.81
CA ARG A 335 -7.42 17.68 -15.34
C ARG A 335 -7.38 17.64 -16.85
N PHE A 336 -8.15 16.72 -17.41
CA PHE A 336 -8.45 16.68 -18.82
C PHE A 336 -9.52 17.75 -19.09
N SER A 337 -9.22 18.70 -19.96
CA SER A 337 -10.22 19.59 -20.54
C SER A 337 -10.26 19.39 -22.05
N SER A 338 -11.29 19.90 -22.71
CA SER A 338 -11.41 19.88 -24.17
C SER A 338 -10.24 20.57 -24.90
N ILE A 339 -9.43 21.36 -24.19
CA ILE A 339 -8.31 22.14 -24.73
C ILE A 339 -6.95 21.47 -24.43
N GLY A 340 -6.92 20.43 -23.59
CA GLY A 340 -5.71 19.66 -23.29
C GLY A 340 -5.58 19.26 -21.83
N VAL A 341 -4.38 18.82 -21.46
CA VAL A 341 -4.04 18.34 -20.11
C VAL A 341 -3.37 19.45 -19.33
N TYR A 342 -4.01 19.95 -18.28
CA TYR A 342 -3.46 20.98 -17.39
C TYR A 342 -3.01 20.37 -16.06
N ARG A 343 -1.87 20.85 -15.54
CA ARG A 343 -1.35 20.50 -14.21
C ARG A 343 -1.68 21.62 -13.22
N TYR A 344 -2.53 21.34 -12.25
CA TYR A 344 -2.80 22.27 -11.15
C TYR A 344 -2.06 21.82 -9.90
N LEU A 345 -1.28 22.71 -9.30
CA LEU A 345 -0.81 22.54 -7.93
C LEU A 345 -2.02 22.75 -7.01
N MET A 346 -2.48 21.68 -6.37
CA MET A 346 -3.47 21.83 -5.30
C MET A 346 -2.81 22.57 -4.12
N PRO A 347 -3.49 23.54 -3.49
CA PRO A 347 -2.99 24.10 -2.25
C PRO A 347 -2.94 23.02 -1.16
N PRO A 348 -2.05 23.16 -0.16
CA PRO A 348 -2.03 22.32 1.03
C PRO A 348 -3.42 22.21 1.65
N ARG A 349 -3.89 20.98 1.89
CA ARG A 349 -5.13 20.79 2.64
C ARG A 349 -4.83 21.19 4.08
N PRO A 350 -5.49 22.24 4.62
CA PRO A 350 -5.20 22.68 5.97
C PRO A 350 -5.58 21.55 6.94
N LEU A 351 -4.62 21.13 7.76
CA LEU A 351 -4.95 20.27 8.89
C LEU A 351 -5.80 21.05 9.89
N PRO A 352 -6.86 20.44 10.46
CA PRO A 352 -7.61 21.06 11.54
C PRO A 352 -6.69 21.39 12.72
N SER A 353 -6.62 22.66 13.10
CA SER A 353 -5.80 23.11 14.25
C SER A 353 -6.17 22.36 15.54
N SER A 354 -7.43 21.92 15.65
CA SER A 354 -7.93 21.09 16.73
C SER A 354 -7.15 19.78 16.89
N LEU A 355 -6.73 19.10 15.82
CA LEU A 355 -5.97 17.85 15.92
C LEU A 355 -4.59 18.09 16.54
N ILE A 356 -3.93 19.17 16.14
CA ILE A 356 -2.62 19.56 16.65
C ILE A 356 -2.73 19.88 18.14
N GLU A 357 -3.73 20.67 18.53
CA GLU A 357 -4.00 21.00 19.95
C GLU A 357 -4.31 19.76 20.78
N MET A 358 -5.11 18.82 20.24
CA MET A 358 -5.41 17.55 20.92
C MET A 358 -4.17 16.69 21.13
N CYS A 359 -3.32 16.55 20.10
CA CYS A 359 -2.06 15.83 20.23
C CYS A 359 -1.15 16.48 21.28
N GLN A 360 -0.98 17.81 21.22
CA GLN A 360 -0.16 18.56 22.18
C GLN A 360 -0.68 18.42 23.61
N LYS A 361 -2.00 18.51 23.82
CA LYS A 361 -2.63 18.31 25.13
C LYS A 361 -2.39 16.89 25.67
N ALA A 362 -2.35 15.90 24.79
CA ALA A 362 -2.01 14.52 25.13
C ALA A 362 -0.50 14.28 25.34
N GLY A 363 0.36 15.28 25.10
CA GLY A 363 1.81 15.14 25.16
C GLY A 363 2.41 14.43 23.94
N ILE A 364 1.67 14.36 22.83
CA ILE A 364 2.08 13.74 21.57
C ILE A 364 2.66 14.82 20.66
N GLU A 365 3.88 14.57 20.18
CA GLU A 365 4.49 15.35 19.11
C GLU A 365 3.78 15.06 17.79
N PHE A 366 3.08 16.05 17.26
CA PHE A 366 2.46 15.97 15.95
C PHE A 366 3.35 16.64 14.89
N ARG A 367 3.61 15.93 13.79
CA ARG A 367 4.33 16.47 12.63
C ARG A 367 3.54 16.25 11.35
N LEU A 368 3.46 17.30 10.55
CA LEU A 368 3.10 17.22 9.14
C LEU A 368 4.40 17.29 8.34
N VAL A 369 4.68 16.30 7.51
CA VAL A 369 5.91 16.26 6.70
C VAL A 369 5.51 16.29 5.24
N GLN A 370 6.08 17.21 4.46
CA GLN A 370 5.84 17.24 3.02
C GLN A 370 6.69 16.14 2.36
N VAL A 371 6.13 15.49 1.34
CA VAL A 371 6.86 14.48 0.55
C VAL A 371 8.21 15.01 0.04
N SER A 372 8.28 16.30 -0.32
CA SER A 372 9.50 16.97 -0.77
C SER A 372 10.62 17.03 0.27
N ASP A 373 10.30 16.91 1.56
CA ASP A 373 11.26 17.02 2.66
C ASP A 373 11.99 15.70 2.91
N PHE A 374 11.53 14.59 2.32
CA PHE A 374 12.25 13.34 2.42
C PHE A 374 13.46 13.36 1.51
N PRO A 375 14.67 13.09 2.04
CA PRO A 375 15.80 12.81 1.17
C PRO A 375 15.42 11.58 0.36
N LYS A 376 15.23 11.75 -0.96
CA LYS A 376 15.00 10.65 -1.89
C LYS A 376 16.07 9.60 -1.62
N LEU A 377 15.70 8.52 -0.92
CA LEU A 377 16.61 7.49 -0.43
C LEU A 377 17.21 6.73 -1.63
N GLY A 378 18.24 7.29 -2.25
CA GLY A 378 19.09 6.62 -3.23
C GLY A 378 18.73 6.83 -4.71
N ARG A 379 18.61 8.08 -5.18
CA ARG A 379 18.75 8.39 -6.63
C ARG A 379 20.22 8.53 -7.09
N ASN A 380 21.18 8.03 -6.31
CA ASN A 380 22.57 7.94 -6.74
C ASN A 380 22.84 6.51 -7.22
N PHE A 381 22.41 6.19 -8.43
CA PHE A 381 22.98 5.08 -9.20
C PHE A 381 23.86 5.71 -10.28
N SER A 382 25.18 5.68 -10.04
CA SER A 382 26.25 5.93 -11.01
C SER A 382 27.01 4.63 -11.26
#